data_AF-A0AAW1U1M7-F1
#
_entry.id   AF-A0AAW1U1M7-F1
#
_cell.length_a   1.000
_cell.length_b   1.000
_cell.length_c   1.000
_cell.angle_alpha   90.00
_cell.angle_beta   90.00
_cell.angle_gamma   90.00
#
_symmetry.space_group_name_H-M   'P 1'
#
loop_
_entity.id
_entity.type
_entity.pdbx_description
1 polymer ?
#
loop_
_entity_poly.entity_id
_entity_poly.type
_entity_poly.pdbx_seq_one_letter_code
_entity_poly.pdbx_strand_id
1 'polypeptide(L)'
;MLRRTDLGATNSLIRELQSEDPKECKALFRMTLETFETLLENITLFIQRQDTIARDEIPAKVKLQVTLSYLAAGISYQYLQALYRIFF
;
A
#
# COMPACT_ATOMS: atom_id res chain seq x y z
N MET A 1 -15.62 5.07 2.82
CA MET A 1 -15.28 3.99 3.78
C MET A 1 -14.48 4.61 4.92
N LEU A 2 -15.13 4.85 6.06
CA LEU A 2 -14.74 5.88 7.05
C LEU A 2 -13.40 5.69 7.80
N ARG A 3 -12.63 4.60 7.58
CA ARG A 3 -11.45 4.28 8.43
C ARG A 3 -10.23 3.70 7.70
N ARG A 4 -10.11 3.88 6.36
CA ARG A 4 -8.90 3.47 5.62
C ARG A 4 -7.67 4.24 6.11
N THR A 5 -7.83 5.53 6.27
CA THR A 5 -6.77 6.45 6.74
C THR A 5 -6.29 6.09 8.14
N ASP A 6 -7.20 5.66 9.01
CA ASP A 6 -6.87 5.53 10.43
C ASP A 6 -6.39 4.13 10.79
N LEU A 7 -6.89 3.11 10.08
CA LEU A 7 -6.72 1.71 10.46
C LEU A 7 -6.31 0.80 9.30
N GLY A 8 -6.04 1.35 8.11
CA GLY A 8 -5.45 0.59 7.02
C GLY A 8 -3.97 0.33 7.29
N ALA A 9 -3.45 -0.79 6.80
CA ALA A 9 -2.05 -1.19 7.00
C ALA A 9 -1.04 -0.09 6.62
N THR A 10 -1.32 0.70 5.58
CA THR A 10 -0.46 1.82 5.15
C THR A 10 -0.10 2.80 6.27
N ASN A 11 -1.05 3.14 7.14
CA ASN A 11 -0.85 4.13 8.21
C ASN A 11 -0.68 3.50 9.59
N SER A 12 -0.77 2.17 9.69
CA SER A 12 -0.55 1.38 10.90
C SER A 12 0.68 0.50 10.70
N LEU A 13 0.49 -0.80 10.49
CA LEU A 13 1.54 -1.82 10.38
C LEU A 13 2.71 -1.41 9.47
N ILE A 14 2.44 -0.93 8.25
CA ILE A 14 3.52 -0.58 7.31
C ILE A 14 4.33 0.61 7.83
N ARG A 15 3.68 1.58 8.47
CA ARG A 15 4.34 2.74 9.03
C ARG A 15 5.25 2.35 10.20
N GLU A 16 4.76 1.47 11.07
CA GLU A 16 5.51 0.90 12.19
C GLU A 16 6.72 0.09 11.69
N LEU A 17 6.54 -0.79 10.71
CA LEU A 17 7.63 -1.56 10.11
C LEU A 17 8.68 -0.67 9.44
N GLN A 18 8.26 0.42 8.79
CA GLN A 18 9.20 1.38 8.19
C GLN A 18 10.11 2.04 9.22
N SER A 19 9.63 2.29 10.44
CA SER A 19 10.42 2.91 11.52
C SER A 19 11.16 1.90 12.40
N GLU A 20 10.53 0.77 12.73
CA GLU A 20 10.98 -0.14 13.78
C GLU A 20 11.65 -1.40 13.22
N ASP A 21 11.20 -1.91 12.07
CA ASP A 21 11.81 -3.09 11.42
C ASP A 21 11.92 -2.95 9.88
N PRO A 22 12.96 -2.24 9.41
CA PRO A 22 13.22 -2.10 7.98
C PRO A 22 13.50 -3.43 7.28
N LYS A 23 13.93 -4.48 7.99
CA LYS A 23 14.21 -5.79 7.40
C LYS A 23 12.91 -6.50 7.06
N GLU A 24 11.95 -6.47 7.96
CA GLU A 24 10.61 -7.03 7.72
C GLU A 24 9.86 -6.22 6.66
N CYS A 25 9.98 -4.89 6.66
CA CYS A 25 9.46 -4.05 5.57
C CYS A 25 10.09 -4.43 4.22
N LYS A 26 11.40 -4.69 4.18
CA LYS A 26 12.08 -5.15 2.96
C LYS A 26 11.62 -6.55 2.54
N ALA A 27 11.34 -7.45 3.47
CA ALA A 27 10.82 -8.77 3.15
C ALA A 27 9.41 -8.67 2.54
N LEU A 28 8.56 -7.81 3.09
CA LEU A 28 7.19 -7.59 2.64
C LEU A 28 7.10 -6.99 1.23
N PHE A 29 8.01 -6.06 0.88
CA PHE A 29 8.02 -5.41 -0.44
C PHE A 29 9.07 -5.97 -1.40
N ARG A 30 9.94 -6.87 -0.94
CA ARG A 30 11.13 -7.37 -1.64
C ARG A 30 12.06 -6.27 -2.17
N MET A 31 12.02 -5.08 -1.57
CA MET A 31 12.85 -3.93 -1.91
C MET A 31 13.05 -3.01 -0.70
N THR A 32 14.06 -2.15 -0.75
CA THR A 32 14.27 -1.14 0.31
C THR A 32 13.22 -0.04 0.21
N LEU A 33 13.05 0.73 1.28
CA LEU A 33 12.15 1.88 1.30
C LEU A 33 12.53 2.92 0.23
N GLU A 34 13.83 3.19 0.07
CA GLU A 34 14.35 4.10 -0.96
C GLU A 34 13.95 3.66 -2.37
N THR A 35 14.13 2.36 -2.69
CA THR A 35 13.70 1.82 -4.00
C THR A 35 12.20 1.90 -4.17
N PHE A 36 11.42 1.66 -3.11
CA PHE A 36 9.97 1.81 -3.13
C PHE A 36 9.56 3.26 -3.43
N GLU A 37 10.20 4.24 -2.79
CA GLU A 37 9.90 5.66 -2.98
C GLU A 37 10.27 6.12 -4.39
N THR A 38 11.46 5.75 -4.88
CA THR A 38 11.85 6.03 -6.27
C THR A 38 10.88 5.41 -7.27
N LEU A 39 10.45 4.16 -7.05
CA LEU A 39 9.48 3.51 -7.92
C LEU A 39 8.13 4.24 -7.86
N LEU A 40 7.67 4.59 -6.66
CA LEU A 40 6.42 5.30 -6.46
C LEU A 40 6.42 6.63 -7.21
N GLU A 41 7.48 7.44 -7.08
CA GLU A 41 7.62 8.72 -7.79
C GLU A 41 7.48 8.54 -9.31
N ASN A 42 8.18 7.54 -9.87
CA ASN A 42 8.15 7.28 -11.31
C ASN A 42 6.77 6.85 -11.82
N ILE A 43 6.01 6.10 -11.03
CA ILE A 43 4.73 5.53 -11.48
C ILE A 43 3.50 6.32 -11.01
N THR A 44 3.64 7.25 -10.06
CA THR A 44 2.51 7.93 -9.42
C THR A 44 1.58 8.56 -10.44
N LEU A 45 2.12 9.26 -11.44
CA LEU A 45 1.31 9.90 -12.49
C LEU A 45 0.50 8.91 -13.34
N PHE A 46 0.92 7.65 -13.41
CA PHE A 46 0.24 6.60 -14.20
C PHE A 46 -0.79 5.84 -13.39
N ILE A 47 -0.61 5.73 -12.07
CA ILE A 47 -1.47 4.90 -11.20
C ILE A 47 -2.40 5.72 -10.31
N GLN A 48 -2.14 7.02 -10.12
CA GLN A 48 -3.07 7.94 -9.47
C GLN A 48 -4.25 8.17 -10.41
N ARG A 49 -5.45 7.95 -9.89
CA ARG A 49 -6.73 8.21 -10.54
C ARG A 49 -7.28 9.54 -10.01
N GLN A 50 -8.56 9.80 -10.22
CA GLN A 50 -9.24 10.94 -9.60
C GLN A 50 -10.32 10.41 -8.66
N ASP A 51 -10.63 11.19 -7.63
CA ASP A 51 -11.77 10.94 -6.76
C ASP A 51 -13.07 10.92 -7.58
N THR A 52 -13.98 10.03 -7.20
CA THR A 52 -15.31 9.95 -7.79
C THR A 52 -16.35 10.31 -6.74
N ILE A 53 -17.49 10.85 -7.17
CA ILE A 53 -18.59 11.30 -6.29
C ILE A 53 -19.01 10.20 -5.27
N ALA A 54 -18.90 8.92 -5.66
CA ALA A 54 -19.31 7.79 -4.85
C ALA A 54 -18.18 7.16 -4.02
N ARG A 55 -16.91 7.50 -4.28
CA ARG A 55 -15.77 6.78 -3.70
C ARG A 55 -14.49 7.60 -3.72
N ASP A 56 -13.90 7.76 -2.52
CA ASP A 56 -12.53 8.26 -2.35
C ASP A 56 -11.56 7.34 -3.09
N GLU A 57 -10.71 7.95 -3.89
CA GLU A 57 -9.70 7.28 -4.65
C GLU A 57 -8.70 6.57 -3.72
N ILE A 58 -8.17 5.44 -4.17
CA ILE A 58 -7.04 4.78 -3.51
C ILE A 58 -5.75 5.51 -3.92
N PRO A 59 -4.99 6.10 -2.97
CA PRO A 59 -3.75 6.77 -3.30
C PRO A 59 -2.76 5.83 -4.00
N ALA A 60 -1.95 6.36 -4.92
CA ALA A 60 -0.90 5.63 -5.62
C ALA A 60 -0.02 4.80 -4.67
N LYS A 61 0.37 5.37 -3.53
CA LYS A 61 1.16 4.69 -2.49
C LYS A 61 0.48 3.40 -2.00
N VAL A 62 -0.82 3.46 -1.70
CA VAL A 62 -1.58 2.31 -1.21
C VAL A 62 -1.70 1.25 -2.31
N LYS A 63 -1.98 1.66 -3.55
CA LYS A 63 -2.03 0.73 -4.71
C LYS A 63 -0.71 -0.02 -4.88
N LEU A 64 0.42 0.69 -4.78
CA LEU A 64 1.73 0.08 -4.92
C LEU A 64 2.03 -0.89 -3.77
N GLN A 65 1.75 -0.51 -2.52
CA GLN A 65 1.94 -1.39 -1.35
C GLN A 65 1.14 -2.69 -1.48
N VAL A 66 -0.14 -2.59 -1.84
CA VAL A 66 -1.01 -3.76 -2.07
C VAL A 66 -0.45 -4.67 -3.15
N THR A 67 -0.02 -4.08 -4.27
CA THR A 67 0.54 -4.81 -5.41
C THR A 67 1.81 -5.55 -5.01
N LEU A 68 2.72 -4.89 -4.29
CA LEU A 68 3.94 -5.51 -3.82
C LEU A 68 3.67 -6.62 -2.80
N SER A 69 2.75 -6.41 -1.85
CA SER A 69 2.34 -7.46 -0.91
C SER A 69 1.75 -8.69 -1.62
N TYR A 70 0.96 -8.47 -2.68
CA TYR A 70 0.47 -9.55 -3.54
C TYR A 70 1.61 -10.30 -4.24
N LEU A 71 2.50 -9.57 -4.93
CA LEU A 71 3.60 -10.16 -5.70
C LEU A 71 4.66 -10.84 -4.82
N ALA A 72 4.92 -10.29 -3.64
CA ALA A 72 5.96 -10.76 -2.74
C ALA A 72 5.53 -11.98 -1.91
N ALA A 73 4.30 -11.96 -1.37
CA ALA A 73 3.83 -12.94 -0.40
C ALA A 73 2.66 -13.79 -0.92
N GLY A 74 2.15 -13.53 -2.13
CA GLY A 74 1.03 -14.29 -2.70
C GLY A 74 -0.28 -14.14 -1.92
N ILE A 75 -0.44 -13.02 -1.18
CA ILE A 75 -1.60 -12.79 -0.32
C ILE A 75 -2.86 -12.72 -1.20
N SER A 76 -3.91 -13.45 -0.83
CA SER A 76 -5.17 -13.42 -1.59
C SER A 76 -5.85 -12.04 -1.56
N TYR A 77 -6.66 -11.75 -2.58
CA TYR A 77 -7.38 -10.49 -2.69
C TYR A 77 -8.25 -10.16 -1.47
N GLN A 78 -8.94 -11.17 -0.90
CA GLN A 78 -9.78 -10.97 0.30
C GLN A 78 -8.99 -10.44 1.49
N TYR A 79 -7.79 -10.99 1.72
CA TYR A 79 -6.92 -10.55 2.79
C TYR A 79 -6.32 -9.18 2.52
N LEU A 80 -5.94 -8.88 1.27
CA LEU A 80 -5.45 -7.55 0.89
C LEU A 80 -6.54 -6.47 1.09
N GLN A 81 -7.79 -6.77 0.73
CA GLN A 81 -8.92 -5.87 0.96
C GLN A 81 -9.12 -5.58 2.44
N ALA A 82 -9.09 -6.61 3.28
CA ALA A 82 -9.23 -6.47 4.74
C ALA A 82 -8.05 -5.69 5.35
N LEU A 83 -6.82 -6.05 4.99
CA LEU A 83 -5.58 -5.49 5.53
C LEU A 83 -5.42 -4.00 5.19
N TYR A 84 -5.63 -3.64 3.92
CA TYR A 84 -5.50 -2.26 3.45
C TYR A 84 -6.80 -1.47 3.55
N ARG A 85 -7.92 -2.12 3.92
CA ARG A 85 -9.26 -1.52 3.99
C ARG A 85 -9.68 -0.88 2.67
N ILE A 86 -9.51 -1.63 1.59
CA ILE A 86 -9.85 -1.23 0.23
C ILE A 86 -10.80 -2.25 -0.40
N PHE A 87 -11.52 -1.81 -1.43
CA PHE A 87 -12.28 -2.68 -2.32
C PHE A 87 -11.58 -2.69 -3.70
N PHE A 88 -11.53 -3.82 -4.38
CA PHE A 88 -10.94 -3.88 -5.72
C PHE A 88 -11.96 -3.49 -6.78
#